data_AF-A0A0V0PWG2-F1
#
_entry.id   AF-A0A0V0PWG2-F1
#
_cell.length_a   1.000
_cell.length_b   1.000
_cell.length_c   1.000
_cell.angle_alpha   90.00
_cell.angle_beta   90.00
_cell.angle_gamma   90.00
#
_symmetry.space_group_name_H-M   'P 1'
#
loop_
_entity.id
_entity.type
_entity.pdbx_description
1 polymer ?
#
loop_
_entity_poly.entity_id
_entity_poly.type
_entity_poly.pdbx_seq_one_letter_code
_entity_poly.pdbx_strand_id
1 'polypeptide(L)'
;MSTDNKHPELPDLKNARDDPEWWAERNKRRRQRYAEDPEYRKKARLNSRSTYRVKGKTEPFDPRQNLSRIDDFGKVRPVTFPDGRVVERWCMTKAEVAEIFGRSTKLFYHWIKDGRFPDTVLTATDTFITRDYKNKKGVKVPQTVGVYSSEEVIAAINALGPHLSNVVYFRTDHDREREMVAMAVAEARASIGVKLGE
;
A
#
# COMPACT_ATOMS: atom_id res chain seq x y z
N MET A 1 -1.73 26.60 -62.41
CA MET A 1 -2.20 27.01 -61.08
C MET A 1 -2.27 25.76 -60.22
N SER A 2 -1.28 25.54 -59.35
CA SER A 2 -1.19 24.37 -58.46
C SER A 2 -1.62 24.80 -57.06
N THR A 3 -2.67 24.18 -56.51
CA THR A 3 -3.10 24.41 -55.13
C THR A 3 -2.35 23.44 -54.21
N ASP A 4 -1.29 23.93 -53.57
CA ASP A 4 -0.60 23.24 -52.50
C ASP A 4 -1.54 23.10 -51.28
N ASN A 5 -2.18 21.94 -51.18
CA ASN A 5 -2.85 21.52 -49.95
C ASN A 5 -1.78 21.09 -48.93
N LYS A 6 -1.24 22.04 -48.18
CA LYS A 6 -0.49 21.77 -46.95
C LYS A 6 -1.46 21.24 -45.90
N HIS A 7 -1.51 19.92 -45.77
CA HIS A 7 -2.07 19.28 -44.58
C HIS A 7 -1.31 19.82 -43.35
N PRO A 8 -1.98 20.34 -42.31
CA PRO A 8 -1.29 20.73 -41.09
C PRO A 8 -0.67 19.48 -40.46
N GLU A 9 0.65 19.51 -40.26
CA GLU A 9 1.40 18.47 -39.59
C GLU A 9 0.79 18.23 -38.19
N LEU A 10 0.25 17.03 -37.98
CA LEU A 10 -0.19 16.62 -36.65
C LEU A 10 1.04 16.58 -35.74
N PRO A 11 1.04 17.28 -34.59
CA PRO A 11 2.19 17.28 -33.70
C PRO A 11 2.52 15.87 -33.25
N ASP A 12 3.82 15.56 -33.28
CA ASP A 12 4.39 14.24 -32.99
C ASP A 12 3.97 13.76 -31.58
N LEU A 13 2.97 12.87 -31.54
CA LEU A 13 2.25 12.43 -30.33
C LEU A 13 3.16 11.75 -29.29
N LYS A 14 4.40 11.40 -29.67
CA LYS A 14 5.39 10.79 -28.76
C LYS A 14 5.92 11.76 -27.71
N ASN A 15 6.01 13.06 -27.99
CA ASN A 15 6.62 14.04 -27.07
C ASN A 15 5.61 14.70 -26.11
N ALA A 16 4.32 14.70 -26.46
CA ALA A 16 3.28 15.36 -25.66
C ALA A 16 2.97 14.66 -24.33
N ARG A 17 3.35 13.39 -24.17
CA ARG A 17 3.07 12.62 -22.94
C ARG A 17 4.05 12.85 -21.80
N ASP A 18 5.21 13.45 -22.07
CA ASP A 18 6.21 13.77 -21.04
C ASP A 18 6.11 15.23 -20.56
N ASP A 19 5.22 16.01 -21.16
CA ASP A 19 4.97 17.42 -20.84
C ASP A 19 3.89 17.56 -19.73
N PRO A 20 4.24 18.12 -18.55
CA PRO A 20 3.30 18.40 -17.48
C PRO A 20 2.13 19.31 -17.90
N GLU A 21 2.35 20.25 -18.82
CA GLU A 21 1.31 21.18 -19.28
C GLU A 21 0.25 20.47 -20.12
N TRP A 22 0.66 19.55 -20.99
CA TRP A 22 -0.25 18.71 -21.76
C TRP A 22 -1.14 17.85 -20.85
N TRP A 23 -0.58 17.29 -19.77
CA TRP A 23 -1.35 16.56 -18.76
C TRP A 23 -2.35 17.43 -18.01
N ALA A 24 -1.95 18.65 -17.64
CA ALA A 24 -2.83 19.61 -16.97
C ALA A 24 -4.02 19.99 -17.87
N GLU A 25 -3.75 20.30 -19.13
CA GLU A 25 -4.77 20.69 -20.10
C GLU A 25 -5.72 19.52 -20.43
N ARG A 26 -5.18 18.32 -20.65
CA ARG A 26 -5.97 17.10 -20.84
C ARG A 26 -6.88 16.82 -19.65
N ASN A 27 -6.37 16.97 -18.42
CA ASN A 27 -7.17 16.77 -17.21
C ASN A 27 -8.29 17.81 -17.07
N LYS A 28 -8.02 19.07 -17.44
CA LYS A 28 -9.03 20.14 -17.47
C LYS A 28 -10.17 19.82 -18.44
N ARG A 29 -9.84 19.47 -19.70
CA ARG A 29 -10.83 19.06 -20.72
C ARG A 29 -11.63 17.82 -20.27
N ARG A 30 -10.99 16.86 -19.61
CA ARG A 30 -11.66 15.67 -19.06
C ARG A 30 -12.65 16.03 -17.95
N ARG A 31 -12.30 16.97 -17.06
CA ARG A 31 -13.18 17.45 -15.98
C ARG A 31 -14.41 18.19 -16.53
N GLN A 32 -14.21 19.05 -17.54
CA GLN A 32 -15.29 19.76 -18.22
C GLN A 32 -16.29 18.77 -18.85
N ARG A 33 -15.82 17.83 -19.69
CA ARG A 33 -16.70 16.79 -20.26
C ARG A 33 -17.41 15.95 -19.20
N TYR A 34 -16.76 15.65 -18.09
CA TYR A 34 -17.39 14.89 -17.01
C TYR A 34 -18.51 15.68 -16.31
N ALA A 35 -18.40 17.01 -16.25
CA ALA A 35 -19.43 17.90 -15.71
C ALA A 35 -20.59 18.08 -16.70
N GLU A 36 -20.29 18.24 -17.99
CA GLU A 36 -21.23 18.62 -19.04
C GLU A 36 -21.97 17.43 -19.67
N ASP A 37 -21.37 16.24 -19.71
CA ASP A 37 -21.90 15.07 -20.41
C ASP A 37 -22.26 13.90 -19.44
N PRO A 38 -23.57 13.68 -19.17
CA PRO A 38 -24.05 12.58 -18.35
C PRO A 38 -23.74 11.17 -18.91
N GLU A 39 -23.70 11.01 -20.23
CA GLU A 39 -23.39 9.73 -20.89
C GLU A 39 -21.91 9.38 -20.74
N TYR A 40 -21.02 10.37 -20.97
CA TYR A 40 -19.59 10.22 -20.72
C TYR A 40 -19.31 9.88 -19.25
N ARG A 41 -20.02 10.52 -18.32
CA ARG A 41 -19.95 10.21 -16.88
C ARG A 41 -20.35 8.78 -16.57
N LYS A 42 -21.47 8.30 -17.14
CA LYS A 42 -21.97 6.92 -16.95
C LYS A 42 -20.98 5.90 -17.54
N LYS A 43 -20.47 6.16 -18.75
CA LYS A 43 -19.48 5.31 -19.44
C LYS A 43 -18.13 5.28 -18.71
N ALA A 44 -17.65 6.42 -18.20
CA ALA A 44 -16.42 6.49 -17.40
C ALA A 44 -16.55 5.71 -16.07
N ARG A 45 -17.70 5.81 -15.39
CA ARG A 45 -18.01 5.00 -14.19
C ARG A 45 -18.07 3.51 -14.51
N LEU A 46 -18.72 3.13 -15.61
CA LEU A 46 -18.81 1.73 -16.06
C LEU A 46 -17.44 1.17 -16.43
N ASN A 47 -16.63 1.90 -17.19
CA ASN A 47 -15.27 1.50 -17.56
C ASN A 47 -14.35 1.40 -16.34
N SER A 48 -14.46 2.31 -15.37
CA SER A 48 -13.72 2.22 -14.12
C SER A 48 -14.11 0.97 -13.32
N ARG A 49 -15.41 0.66 -13.23
CA ARG A 49 -15.93 -0.54 -12.57
C ARG A 49 -15.53 -1.84 -13.30
N SER A 50 -15.60 -1.87 -14.64
CA SER A 50 -15.25 -3.06 -15.43
C SER A 50 -13.76 -3.32 -15.40
N THR A 51 -12.91 -2.29 -15.52
CA THR A 51 -11.46 -2.43 -15.42
C THR A 51 -11.05 -2.92 -14.03
N TYR A 52 -11.71 -2.45 -12.97
CA TYR A 52 -11.50 -2.92 -11.60
C TYR A 52 -11.93 -4.40 -11.42
N ARG A 53 -13.09 -4.80 -11.97
CA ARG A 53 -13.59 -6.18 -11.89
C ARG A 53 -12.79 -7.18 -12.74
N VAL A 54 -12.25 -6.76 -13.88
CA VAL A 54 -11.54 -7.64 -14.82
C VAL A 54 -10.07 -7.81 -14.44
N LYS A 55 -9.39 -6.75 -13.94
CA LYS A 55 -7.97 -6.82 -13.53
C LYS A 55 -7.76 -7.16 -12.05
N GLY A 56 -8.82 -7.13 -11.24
CA GLY A 56 -8.77 -7.24 -9.78
C GLY A 56 -9.41 -8.50 -9.22
N LYS A 57 -9.38 -9.64 -9.94
CA LYS A 57 -9.65 -10.95 -9.31
C LYS A 57 -8.47 -11.28 -8.39
N THR A 58 -8.36 -10.57 -7.28
CA THR A 58 -7.49 -10.99 -6.18
C THR A 58 -8.10 -12.28 -5.65
N GLU A 59 -7.38 -13.38 -5.78
CA GLU A 59 -7.82 -14.66 -5.23
C GLU A 59 -7.66 -14.64 -3.70
N PRO A 60 -8.45 -15.44 -2.97
CA PRO A 60 -8.15 -15.73 -1.57
C PRO A 60 -6.70 -16.18 -1.45
N PHE A 61 -6.04 -15.73 -0.39
CA PHE A 61 -4.63 -16.00 -0.16
C PHE A 61 -4.46 -16.34 1.30
N ASP A 62 -3.89 -17.51 1.57
CA ASP A 62 -3.60 -17.92 2.93
C ASP A 62 -2.20 -17.41 3.35
N PRO A 63 -2.09 -16.40 4.22
CA PRO A 63 -0.79 -15.91 4.68
C PRO A 63 -0.02 -16.93 5.53
N ARG A 64 -0.68 -17.98 6.03
CA ARG A 64 -0.02 -19.03 6.82
C ARG A 64 1.02 -19.80 6.01
N GLN A 65 0.89 -19.84 4.68
CA GLN A 65 1.89 -20.47 3.80
C GLN A 65 3.26 -19.76 3.84
N ASN A 66 3.30 -18.51 4.32
CA ASN A 66 4.53 -17.74 4.48
C ASN A 66 5.20 -17.94 5.85
N LEU A 67 4.57 -18.65 6.81
CA LEU A 67 5.12 -18.82 8.16
C LEU A 67 6.48 -19.52 8.17
N SER A 68 6.69 -20.50 7.28
CA SER A 68 7.95 -21.23 7.16
C SER A 68 9.11 -20.39 6.61
N ARG A 69 8.80 -19.25 6.01
CA ARG A 69 9.75 -18.31 5.40
C ARG A 69 9.59 -16.91 5.96
N ILE A 70 9.11 -16.80 7.19
CA ILE A 70 8.85 -15.51 7.82
C ILE A 70 10.13 -14.66 7.92
N ASP A 71 11.27 -15.33 8.07
CA ASP A 71 12.61 -14.73 8.11
C ASP A 71 13.11 -14.25 6.73
N ASP A 72 12.41 -14.53 5.63
CA ASP A 72 12.78 -14.00 4.31
C ASP A 72 12.26 -12.56 4.11
N PHE A 73 11.29 -12.12 4.91
CA PHE A 73 10.62 -10.82 4.73
C PHE A 73 11.15 -9.71 5.63
N GLY A 74 11.81 -10.07 6.73
CA GLY A 74 12.28 -9.11 7.73
C GLY A 74 13.77 -8.84 7.64
N LYS A 75 14.26 -8.03 8.57
CA LYS A 75 15.68 -7.92 8.90
C LYS A 75 15.83 -7.46 10.34
N VAL A 76 16.99 -7.72 10.94
CA VAL A 76 17.37 -7.11 12.22
C VAL A 76 17.52 -5.61 12.04
N ARG A 77 16.83 -4.82 12.87
CA ARG A 77 16.95 -3.36 12.93
C ARG A 77 17.09 -2.89 14.38
N PRO A 78 17.73 -1.74 14.65
CA PRO A 78 17.59 -1.06 15.92
C PRO A 78 16.15 -0.52 16.04
N VAL A 79 15.37 -1.11 16.93
CA VAL A 79 13.96 -0.79 17.13
C VAL A 79 13.78 0.03 18.41
N THR A 80 13.12 1.17 18.29
CA THR A 80 12.72 2.04 19.40
C THR A 80 11.32 1.67 19.88
N PHE A 81 11.20 1.40 21.17
CA PHE A 81 9.97 1.10 21.88
C PHE A 81 9.27 2.38 22.36
N PRO A 82 7.98 2.30 22.74
CA PRO A 82 7.25 3.45 23.30
C PRO A 82 7.89 4.05 24.56
N ASP A 83 8.62 3.24 25.35
CA ASP A 83 9.36 3.68 26.54
C ASP A 83 10.70 4.37 26.20
N GLY A 84 11.02 4.54 24.92
CA GLY A 84 12.27 5.13 24.43
C GLY A 84 13.45 4.17 24.36
N ARG A 85 13.32 2.93 24.85
CA ARG A 85 14.38 1.92 24.77
C ARG A 85 14.63 1.51 23.33
N VAL A 86 15.90 1.36 22.96
CA VAL A 86 16.32 0.85 21.66
C VAL A 86 16.90 -0.54 21.81
N VAL A 87 16.40 -1.51 21.03
CA VAL A 87 16.88 -2.90 21.03
C VAL A 87 17.01 -3.38 19.59
N GLU A 88 18.08 -4.10 19.28
CA GLU A 88 18.17 -4.81 18.01
C GLU A 88 17.18 -5.97 17.98
N ARG A 89 16.24 -5.93 17.03
CA ARG A 89 15.25 -6.97 16.84
C ARG A 89 14.98 -7.25 15.38
N TRP A 90 14.71 -8.52 15.10
CA TRP A 90 14.12 -8.91 13.84
C TRP A 90 12.72 -8.29 13.71
N CYS A 91 12.49 -7.51 12.67
CA CYS A 91 11.24 -6.81 12.47
C CYS A 91 10.91 -6.64 10.99
N MET A 92 9.68 -6.21 10.71
CA MET A 92 9.14 -6.02 9.37
C MET A 92 8.44 -4.67 9.27
N THR A 93 8.69 -3.96 8.19
CA THR A 93 7.98 -2.72 7.83
C THR A 93 6.56 -3.04 7.37
N LYS A 94 5.71 -2.02 7.30
CA LYS A 94 4.35 -2.12 6.73
C LYS A 94 4.35 -2.69 5.30
N ALA A 95 5.41 -2.44 4.51
CA ALA A 95 5.52 -2.95 3.15
C ALA A 95 5.83 -4.45 3.13
N GLU A 96 6.80 -4.88 3.96
CA GLU A 96 7.17 -6.29 4.12
C GLU A 96 5.98 -7.11 4.67
N VAL A 97 5.26 -6.59 5.66
CA VAL A 97 4.04 -7.24 6.17
C VAL A 97 2.96 -7.34 5.09
N ALA A 98 2.75 -6.30 4.27
CA ALA A 98 1.80 -6.38 3.18
C ALA A 98 2.12 -7.52 2.20
N GLU A 99 3.41 -7.74 1.91
CA GLU A 99 3.90 -8.83 1.07
C GLU A 99 3.59 -10.21 1.69
N ILE A 100 3.82 -10.36 3.00
CA ILE A 100 3.48 -11.59 3.74
C ILE A 100 1.99 -11.91 3.65
N PHE A 101 1.12 -10.89 3.67
CA PHE A 101 -0.32 -11.06 3.51
C PHE A 101 -0.77 -11.23 2.05
N GLY A 102 0.17 -11.22 1.09
CA GLY A 102 -0.16 -11.31 -0.34
C GLY A 102 -1.00 -10.11 -0.79
N ARG A 103 -0.73 -8.91 -0.26
CA ARG A 103 -1.47 -7.68 -0.55
C ARG A 103 -0.53 -6.57 -0.99
N SER A 104 -1.06 -5.65 -1.79
CA SER A 104 -0.31 -4.42 -2.11
C SER A 104 -0.11 -3.59 -0.84
N THR A 105 1.05 -2.94 -0.73
CA THR A 105 1.36 -2.01 0.36
C THR A 105 0.27 -0.95 0.55
N LYS A 106 -0.27 -0.40 -0.55
CA LYS A 106 -1.37 0.59 -0.51
C LYS A 106 -2.62 0.04 0.17
N LEU A 107 -3.02 -1.20 -0.14
CA LEU A 107 -4.18 -1.83 0.46
C LEU A 107 -3.96 -2.09 1.96
N PHE A 108 -2.78 -2.54 2.34
CA PHE A 108 -2.43 -2.75 3.74
C PHE A 108 -2.44 -1.44 4.54
N TYR A 109 -1.93 -0.34 3.97
CA TYR A 109 -2.07 1.00 4.56
C TYR A 109 -3.54 1.40 4.79
N HIS A 110 -4.46 1.03 3.89
CA HIS A 110 -5.88 1.25 4.10
C HIS A 110 -6.44 0.40 5.25
N TRP A 111 -5.99 -0.84 5.42
CA TRP A 111 -6.40 -1.65 6.57
C TRP A 111 -6.01 -1.01 7.91
N ILE A 112 -4.79 -0.46 7.99
CA ILE A 112 -4.32 0.26 9.17
C ILE A 112 -5.14 1.54 9.39
N LYS A 113 -5.25 2.38 8.35
CA LYS A 113 -5.96 3.66 8.41
C LYS A 113 -7.43 3.50 8.80
N ASP A 114 -8.08 2.46 8.29
CA ASP A 114 -9.50 2.19 8.55
C ASP A 114 -9.72 1.43 9.89
N GLY A 115 -8.68 1.26 10.71
CA GLY A 115 -8.77 0.56 12.00
C GLY A 115 -9.14 -0.91 11.89
N ARG A 116 -8.77 -1.55 10.76
CA ARG A 116 -8.98 -2.98 10.54
C ARG A 116 -7.78 -3.79 11.01
N PHE A 117 -6.58 -3.25 10.81
CA PHE A 117 -5.33 -3.85 11.27
C PHE A 117 -4.67 -2.91 12.30
N PRO A 118 -4.15 -3.40 13.42
CA PRO A 118 -3.50 -2.56 14.43
C PRO A 118 -2.30 -1.81 13.86
N ASP A 119 -2.16 -0.52 14.15
CA ASP A 119 -0.99 0.25 13.68
C ASP A 119 0.27 -0.14 14.47
N THR A 120 1.44 0.09 13.88
CA THR A 120 2.76 -0.15 14.47
C THR A 120 2.99 0.73 15.69
N VAL A 121 3.44 0.13 16.79
CA VAL A 121 3.88 0.85 18.00
C VAL A 121 5.39 0.98 18.10
N LEU A 122 6.11 0.14 17.37
CA LEU A 122 7.55 0.12 17.29
C LEU A 122 8.01 0.97 16.09
N THR A 123 9.17 1.60 16.23
CA THR A 123 9.78 2.37 15.15
C THR A 123 11.21 1.95 14.90
N ALA A 124 11.68 2.05 13.67
CA ALA A 124 13.07 1.78 13.30
C ALA A 124 13.54 2.81 12.26
N THR A 125 14.84 3.05 12.20
CA THR A 125 15.43 3.85 11.12
C THR A 125 15.68 2.94 9.92
N ASP A 126 15.03 3.22 8.80
CA ASP A 126 15.30 2.55 7.51
C ASP A 126 15.79 3.57 6.48
N THR A 127 16.44 3.09 5.43
CA THR A 127 17.03 3.97 4.41
C THR A 127 16.23 3.88 3.12
N PHE A 128 15.58 4.97 2.73
CA PHE A 128 14.83 5.03 1.47
C PHE A 128 15.67 5.67 0.37
N ILE A 129 15.60 5.10 -0.83
CA ILE A 129 16.15 5.72 -2.02
C ILE A 129 15.09 6.70 -2.54
N THR A 130 15.28 7.99 -2.29
CA THR A 130 14.46 9.04 -2.87
C THR A 130 15.06 9.48 -4.20
N ARG A 131 14.23 9.78 -5.19
CA ARG A 131 14.71 10.41 -6.43
C ARG A 131 15.02 11.87 -6.14
N ASP A 132 16.28 12.25 -6.28
CA ASP A 132 16.62 13.65 -6.41
C ASP A 132 16.07 14.15 -7.76
N TYR A 133 15.04 15.00 -7.70
CA TYR A 133 14.40 15.57 -8.89
C TYR A 133 15.38 16.40 -9.74
N LYS A 134 16.49 16.89 -9.17
CA LYS A 134 17.50 17.67 -9.90
C LYS A 134 18.57 16.79 -10.55
N ASN A 135 18.99 15.70 -9.91
CA ASN A 135 20.15 14.93 -10.37
C ASN A 135 19.80 13.54 -10.94
N LYS A 136 18.53 13.11 -10.92
CA LYS A 136 18.06 11.76 -11.31
C LYS A 136 18.78 10.59 -10.60
N LYS A 137 19.69 10.87 -9.68
CA LYS A 137 20.37 9.91 -8.83
C LYS A 137 19.49 9.62 -7.60
N GLY A 138 19.44 8.36 -7.21
CA GLY A 138 18.79 7.95 -5.98
C GLY A 138 19.62 8.40 -4.78
N VAL A 139 19.08 9.26 -3.93
CA VAL A 139 19.70 9.65 -2.67
C VAL A 139 19.14 8.77 -1.57
N LYS A 140 20.01 8.12 -0.82
CA LYS A 140 19.65 7.33 0.36
C LYS A 140 19.41 8.29 1.53
N VAL A 141 18.16 8.40 1.98
CA VAL A 141 17.77 9.25 3.10
C VAL A 141 17.31 8.35 4.25
N PRO A 142 17.90 8.48 5.46
CA PRO A 142 17.40 7.78 6.64
C PRO A 142 16.02 8.33 7.01
N GLN A 143 15.08 7.44 7.26
CA GLN A 143 13.72 7.78 7.65
C GLN A 143 13.26 6.86 8.77
N THR A 144 12.65 7.44 9.80
CA THR A 144 11.96 6.68 10.85
C THR A 144 10.69 6.08 10.27
N VAL A 145 10.55 4.76 10.38
CA VAL A 145 9.38 4.01 9.92
C VAL A 145 8.80 3.16 11.04
N GLY A 146 7.48 2.99 10.98
CA GLY A 146 6.79 2.02 11.83
C GLY A 146 7.10 0.59 11.40
N VAL A 147 7.38 -0.26 12.38
CA VAL A 147 7.69 -1.69 12.19
C VAL A 147 6.83 -2.57 13.09
N TYR A 148 6.64 -3.82 12.68
CA TYR A 148 6.09 -4.90 13.48
C TYR A 148 7.21 -5.87 13.85
N SER A 149 7.16 -6.40 15.06
CA SER A 149 7.96 -7.56 15.45
C SER A 149 7.51 -8.82 14.71
N SER A 150 8.36 -9.85 14.62
CA SER A 150 7.96 -11.13 14.04
C SER A 150 6.82 -11.77 14.83
N GLU A 151 6.80 -11.62 16.16
CA GLU A 151 5.75 -12.12 17.03
C GLU A 151 4.39 -11.50 16.72
N GLU A 152 4.33 -10.17 16.53
CA GLU A 152 3.09 -9.49 16.11
C GLU A 152 2.59 -10.00 14.75
N VAL A 153 3.51 -10.20 13.80
CA VAL A 153 3.15 -10.65 12.45
C VAL A 153 2.67 -12.09 12.46
N ILE A 154 3.35 -13.00 13.18
CA ILE A 154 2.93 -14.40 13.34
C ILE A 154 1.55 -14.47 14.01
N ALA A 155 1.32 -13.69 15.08
CA ALA A 155 0.02 -13.62 15.75
C ALA A 155 -1.07 -13.13 14.80
N ALA A 156 -0.81 -12.08 14.02
CA ALA A 156 -1.76 -11.56 13.04
C ALA A 156 -2.04 -12.55 11.90
N ILE A 157 -1.04 -13.29 11.42
CA ILE A 157 -1.21 -14.34 10.41
C ILE A 157 -2.11 -15.46 10.94
N ASN A 158 -1.90 -15.89 12.18
CA ASN A 158 -2.70 -16.96 12.78
C ASN A 158 -4.16 -16.51 13.02
N ALA A 159 -4.37 -15.25 13.41
CA ALA A 159 -5.70 -14.70 13.62
C ALA A 159 -6.47 -14.44 12.30
N LEU A 160 -5.81 -13.82 11.31
CA LEU A 160 -6.45 -13.37 10.07
C LEU A 160 -6.37 -14.40 8.93
N GLY A 161 -5.43 -15.34 9.00
CA GLY A 161 -5.16 -16.32 7.96
C GLY A 161 -6.36 -17.17 7.54
N PRO A 162 -7.14 -17.76 8.49
CA PRO A 162 -8.35 -18.52 8.16
C PRO A 162 -9.40 -17.70 7.40
N HIS A 163 -9.48 -16.39 7.67
CA HIS A 163 -10.39 -15.50 6.93
C HIS A 163 -9.88 -15.28 5.52
N LEU A 164 -8.60 -14.91 5.36
CA LEU A 164 -8.02 -14.59 4.06
C LEU A 164 -7.85 -15.79 3.11
N SER A 165 -7.77 -17.00 3.66
CA SER A 165 -7.78 -18.24 2.86
C SER A 165 -9.12 -18.49 2.16
N ASN A 166 -10.22 -17.94 2.69
CA ASN A 166 -11.57 -18.15 2.17
C ASN A 166 -12.18 -16.89 1.56
N VAL A 167 -11.73 -15.72 1.99
CA VAL A 167 -12.31 -14.42 1.63
C VAL A 167 -11.22 -13.49 1.11
N VAL A 168 -11.47 -12.89 -0.05
CA VAL A 168 -10.53 -11.98 -0.71
C VAL A 168 -10.30 -10.70 0.12
N TYR A 169 -11.34 -10.22 0.78
CA TYR A 169 -11.38 -8.88 1.39
C TYR A 169 -11.34 -8.93 2.91
N PHE A 170 -10.65 -7.97 3.51
CA PHE A 170 -10.73 -7.64 4.93
C PHE A 170 -11.28 -6.22 5.05
N ARG A 171 -12.53 -6.11 5.53
CA ARG A 171 -13.34 -4.89 5.46
C ARG A 171 -13.66 -4.33 6.85
N THR A 172 -14.23 -3.12 6.90
CA THR A 172 -14.61 -2.48 8.16
C THR A 172 -15.74 -3.20 8.87
N ASP A 173 -16.60 -3.90 8.14
CA ASP A 173 -17.73 -4.68 8.62
C ASP A 173 -17.36 -6.10 9.10
N HIS A 174 -16.06 -6.44 9.11
CA HIS A 174 -15.55 -7.73 9.61
C HIS A 174 -15.12 -7.59 11.08
N ASP A 175 -16.04 -7.18 11.95
CA ASP A 175 -15.72 -6.76 13.32
C ASP A 175 -15.06 -7.87 14.14
N ARG A 176 -15.53 -9.11 13.99
CA ARG A 176 -14.95 -10.28 14.66
C ARG A 176 -13.48 -10.48 14.28
N GLU A 177 -13.17 -10.47 12.98
CA GLU A 177 -11.79 -10.69 12.51
C GLU A 177 -10.89 -9.53 12.94
N ARG A 178 -11.40 -8.30 12.94
CA ARG A 178 -10.66 -7.12 13.42
C ARG A 178 -10.31 -7.24 14.90
N GLU A 179 -11.27 -7.65 15.73
CA GLU A 179 -11.08 -7.87 17.16
C GLU A 179 -10.08 -8.99 17.42
N MET A 180 -10.21 -10.13 16.73
CA MET A 180 -9.28 -11.26 16.84
C MET A 180 -7.84 -10.84 16.50
N VAL A 181 -7.64 -10.07 15.44
CA VAL A 181 -6.31 -9.56 15.08
C VAL A 181 -5.80 -8.57 16.12
N ALA A 182 -6.65 -7.67 16.60
CA ALA A 182 -6.28 -6.69 17.62
C ALA A 182 -5.83 -7.36 18.92
N MET A 183 -6.59 -8.36 19.40
CA MET A 183 -6.24 -9.14 20.59
C MET A 183 -4.94 -9.92 20.41
N ALA A 184 -4.80 -10.67 19.30
CA ALA A 184 -3.61 -11.46 19.04
C ALA A 184 -2.33 -10.60 18.95
N VAL A 185 -2.42 -9.43 18.29
CA VAL A 185 -1.31 -8.48 18.21
C VAL A 185 -1.03 -7.83 19.57
N ALA A 186 -2.05 -7.55 20.38
CA ALA A 186 -1.86 -7.01 21.73
C ALA A 186 -1.16 -8.01 22.66
N GLU A 187 -1.53 -9.29 22.60
CA GLU A 187 -0.85 -10.37 23.34
C GLU A 187 0.60 -10.53 22.90
N ALA A 188 0.86 -10.49 21.59
CA ALA A 188 2.23 -10.52 21.05
C ALA A 188 3.04 -9.31 21.51
N ARG A 189 2.45 -8.10 21.56
CA ARG A 189 3.11 -6.90 22.11
C ARG A 189 3.50 -7.07 23.57
N ALA A 190 2.59 -7.62 24.38
CA ALA A 190 2.84 -7.88 25.78
C ALA A 190 4.00 -8.87 25.98
N SER A 191 4.04 -9.96 25.20
CA SER A 191 5.10 -10.97 25.32
C SER A 191 6.50 -10.43 24.99
N ILE A 192 6.58 -9.46 24.08
CA ILE A 192 7.84 -8.82 23.69
C ILE A 192 8.22 -7.61 24.57
N GLY A 193 7.42 -7.32 25.62
CA GLY A 193 7.68 -6.29 26.61
C GLY A 193 7.25 -4.87 26.21
N VAL A 194 6.29 -4.71 25.30
CA VAL A 194 5.68 -3.40 25.01
C VAL A 194 4.68 -3.07 26.12
N LYS A 195 4.90 -1.95 26.82
CA LYS A 195 3.93 -1.35 27.74
C LYS A 195 3.22 -0.22 26.99
N LEU A 196 1.94 -0.40 26.70
CA LEU A 196 1.09 0.69 26.25
C LEU A 196 0.78 1.52 27.51
N GLY A 197 1.15 2.81 27.52
CA GLY A 197 0.87 3.68 28.65
C GLY A 197 -0.62 3.64 29.00
N GLU A 198 -0.90 3.49 30.30
CA GLU A 198 -2.26 3.52 30.88
C GLU A 198 -2.98 4.84 30.58
#